data_AF-F9UCL3-F1
#
_entry.id   AF-F9UCL3-F1
#
_cell.length_a   1.000
_cell.length_b   1.000
_cell.length_c   1.000
_cell.angle_alpha   90.00
_cell.angle_beta   90.00
_cell.angle_gamma   90.00
#
_symmetry.space_group_name_H-M   'P 1'
#
loop_
_entity.id
_entity.type
_entity.pdbx_description
1 polymer ?
#
loop_
_entity_poly.entity_id
_entity_poly.type
_entity_poly.pdbx_seq_one_letter_code
_entity_poly.pdbx_strand_id
1 'polypeptide(L)'
;MEGRYRILYAGELMPGHALQDVVPRLAAKFKLQEETARDLILGGSGRALKHGLTAADAQRYRDALSTIGLKVSIEPESSTSASPAAQTNGAEASSRPRDKRQGGGRQTGEARLGGEPGDDAEGDPTRCPKCGADAVSELTGVCQACGVVVERYLANRGMSPPHPQNRDDNPYAPPRADLTPPSVEAEEDMLQSPRSRPAGHGWLWITEAWQLFKSQPWAWIGAVVLFYVILILVSIVPLVGSLAVTILTPMLSAGLVIGAHRQYREGRFAISHLFAGVSESPGPLALVGVVYLLLALGIVIVAGVLFAAVFASMGSVMDLSTMDPNDIGILFANPMILLPVLVAMLLGIPLAMAMFFAPSLVALDQVPVLKAFKLSFSGCLKNILPFLIYGLIAMVLVILGSLPVMLGLLVVAPVLTIAIYTAYRDIFYP
;
A
#
# COMPACT_ATOMS: atom_id res chain seq x y z
N MET A 1 33.86 6.39 -25.46
CA MET A 1 32.86 6.47 -24.37
C MET A 1 32.62 7.94 -24.10
N GLU A 2 31.48 8.48 -24.51
CA GLU A 2 31.11 9.86 -24.17
C GLU A 2 30.77 9.92 -22.69
N GLY A 3 31.42 10.84 -21.95
CA GLY A 3 31.12 11.06 -20.54
C GLY A 3 29.67 11.51 -20.36
N ARG A 4 28.97 10.92 -19.40
CA ARG A 4 27.64 11.39 -18.97
C ARG A 4 27.82 12.39 -17.84
N TYR A 5 26.97 13.41 -17.82
CA TYR A 5 27.04 14.50 -16.87
C TYR A 5 25.68 14.70 -16.18
N ARG A 6 25.72 15.19 -14.95
CA ARG A 6 24.54 15.63 -14.20
C ARG A 6 24.64 17.11 -13.85
N ILE A 7 23.49 17.76 -13.71
CA ILE A 7 23.39 19.19 -13.36
C ILE A 7 22.84 19.32 -11.95
N LEU A 8 23.60 20.00 -11.09
CA LEU A 8 23.24 20.25 -9.70
C LEU A 8 22.92 21.74 -9.52
N TYR A 9 21.85 22.03 -8.78
CA TYR A 9 21.57 23.39 -8.34
C TYR A 9 22.50 23.77 -7.18
N ALA A 10 23.24 24.87 -7.30
CA ALA A 10 24.21 25.28 -6.29
C ALA A 10 23.57 25.99 -5.08
N GLY A 11 22.25 26.14 -5.02
CA GLY A 11 21.54 26.77 -3.90
C GLY A 11 21.56 28.30 -3.90
N GLU A 12 22.20 28.93 -4.89
CA GLU A 12 22.35 30.38 -4.98
C GLU A 12 21.82 30.92 -6.31
N LEU A 13 21.22 32.12 -6.26
CA LEU A 13 20.84 32.88 -7.44
C LEU A 13 22.04 33.68 -7.96
N MET A 14 22.07 33.96 -9.26
CA MET A 14 23.08 34.82 -9.88
C MET A 14 22.98 36.26 -9.33
N PRO A 15 24.10 36.98 -9.18
CA PRO A 15 24.09 38.36 -8.69
C PRO A 15 23.15 39.23 -9.52
N GLY A 16 22.30 40.02 -8.85
CA GLY A 16 21.32 40.90 -9.50
C GLY A 16 19.96 40.28 -9.86
N HIS A 17 19.70 39.02 -9.51
CA HIS A 17 18.41 38.37 -9.73
C HIS A 17 17.68 38.10 -8.40
N ALA A 18 16.47 38.65 -8.24
CA ALA A 18 15.63 38.43 -7.08
C ALA A 18 14.73 37.20 -7.25
N LEU A 19 14.41 36.51 -6.15
CA LEU A 19 13.57 35.30 -6.14
C LEU A 19 12.21 35.52 -6.85
N GLN A 20 11.65 36.73 -6.73
CA GLN A 20 10.37 37.11 -7.29
C GLN A 20 10.36 37.14 -8.84
N ASP A 21 11.52 37.38 -9.47
CA ASP A 21 11.63 37.43 -10.93
C ASP A 21 12.02 36.08 -11.56
N VAL A 22 12.72 35.24 -10.79
CA VAL A 22 13.27 33.96 -11.25
C VAL A 22 12.21 32.85 -11.21
N VAL A 23 11.38 32.82 -10.18
CA VAL A 23 10.30 31.83 -10.00
C VAL A 23 9.34 31.75 -11.19
N PRO A 24 8.72 32.85 -11.67
CA PRO A 24 7.78 32.78 -12.79
C PRO A 24 8.47 32.39 -14.10
N ARG A 25 9.73 32.79 -14.32
CA ARG A 25 10.52 32.41 -15.51
C ARG A 25 10.87 30.93 -15.52
N LEU A 26 11.19 30.38 -14.35
CA LEU A 26 11.47 28.95 -14.17
C LEU A 26 10.20 28.12 -14.37
N ALA A 27 9.09 28.54 -13.75
CA ALA A 27 7.78 27.92 -13.88
C ALA A 27 7.32 27.87 -15.35
N ALA A 28 7.44 28.98 -16.09
CA ALA A 28 7.06 29.06 -17.49
C ALA A 28 7.91 28.15 -18.41
N LYS A 29 9.23 28.10 -18.20
CA LYS A 29 10.14 27.33 -19.07
C LYS A 29 10.01 25.83 -18.88
N PHE A 30 9.73 25.38 -17.65
CA PHE A 30 9.59 23.96 -17.31
C PHE A 30 8.13 23.50 -17.19
N LYS A 31 7.16 24.40 -17.42
CA LYS A 31 5.72 24.16 -17.25
C LYS A 31 5.36 23.63 -15.86
N LEU A 32 5.98 24.21 -14.83
CA LEU A 32 5.76 23.88 -13.42
C LEU A 32 4.82 24.91 -12.78
N GLN A 33 4.16 24.54 -11.67
CA GLN A 33 3.46 25.52 -10.85
C GLN A 33 4.47 26.41 -10.11
N GLU A 34 4.14 27.69 -9.93
CA GLU A 34 5.05 28.67 -9.31
C GLU A 34 5.46 28.29 -7.88
N GLU A 35 4.57 27.64 -7.13
CA GLU A 35 4.87 27.11 -5.79
C GLU A 35 5.92 25.99 -5.84
N THR A 36 5.82 25.06 -6.79
CA THR A 36 6.82 24.01 -7.00
C THR A 36 8.16 24.58 -7.47
N ALA A 37 8.14 25.62 -8.32
CA ALA A 37 9.35 26.30 -8.77
C ALA A 37 10.03 27.07 -7.61
N ARG A 38 9.24 27.67 -6.71
CA ARG A 38 9.72 28.35 -5.50
C ARG A 38 10.32 27.35 -4.51
N ASP A 39 9.66 26.23 -4.28
CA ASP A 39 10.16 25.15 -3.43
C ASP A 39 11.46 24.54 -3.97
N LEU A 40 11.57 24.42 -5.30
CA LEU A 40 12.81 23.95 -5.95
C LEU A 40 14.00 24.89 -5.72
N ILE A 41 13.76 26.20 -5.65
CA ILE A 41 14.80 27.22 -5.41
C ILE A 41 15.14 27.31 -3.91
N LEU A 42 14.16 27.14 -3.03
CA LEU A 42 14.32 27.23 -1.58
C LEU A 42 14.81 25.92 -0.93
N GLY A 43 14.64 24.78 -1.59
CA GLY A 43 14.94 23.43 -1.09
C GLY A 43 16.43 23.06 -0.98
N GLY A 44 17.34 24.03 -0.91
CA GLY A 44 18.77 23.82 -0.63
C GLY A 44 19.66 23.48 -1.83
N SER A 45 20.98 23.55 -1.63
CA SER A 45 22.02 23.25 -2.61
C SER A 45 22.20 21.73 -2.81
N GLY A 46 22.62 21.31 -4.00
CA GLY A 46 23.00 19.92 -4.31
C GLY A 46 21.90 19.04 -4.92
N ARG A 47 20.70 19.58 -5.21
CA ARG A 47 19.64 18.81 -5.87
C ARG A 47 19.94 18.64 -7.36
N ALA A 48 19.95 17.38 -7.82
CA ALA A 48 20.14 17.05 -9.22
C ALA A 48 18.87 17.40 -10.03
N LEU A 49 18.98 18.37 -10.93
CA LEU A 49 17.89 18.81 -11.81
C LEU A 49 17.69 17.81 -12.97
N LYS A 50 18.78 17.24 -13.48
CA LYS A 50 18.76 16.28 -14.59
C LYS A 50 20.05 15.45 -14.66
N HIS A 51 19.93 14.16 -15.00
CA HIS A 51 21.02 13.19 -15.10
C HIS A 51 21.18 12.62 -16.52
N GLY A 52 22.32 11.99 -16.81
CA GLY A 52 22.56 11.27 -18.06
C GLY A 52 22.69 12.14 -19.31
N LEU A 53 23.15 13.39 -19.16
CA LEU A 53 23.31 14.33 -20.26
C LEU A 53 24.65 14.11 -20.97
N THR A 54 24.67 14.31 -22.30
CA THR A 54 25.94 14.43 -23.04
C THR A 54 26.65 15.73 -22.64
N ALA A 55 27.97 15.84 -22.87
CA ALA A 55 28.71 17.07 -22.56
C ALA A 55 28.09 18.31 -23.24
N ALA A 56 27.65 18.17 -24.49
CA ALA A 56 27.02 19.25 -25.25
C ALA A 56 25.64 19.64 -24.69
N ASP A 57 24.82 18.66 -24.29
CA ASP A 57 23.52 18.93 -23.71
C ASP A 57 23.63 19.49 -22.29
N ALA A 58 24.57 18.99 -21.48
CA ALA A 58 24.82 19.50 -20.14
C ALA A 58 25.22 20.99 -20.18
N GLN A 59 26.04 21.38 -21.15
CA GLN A 59 26.40 22.78 -21.36
C GLN A 59 25.19 23.62 -21.80
N ARG A 60 24.39 23.14 -22.76
CA ARG A 60 23.15 23.83 -23.18
C ARG A 60 22.18 24.04 -22.03
N TYR A 61 22.03 23.05 -21.16
CA TYR A 61 21.17 23.16 -19.98
C TYR A 61 21.73 24.13 -18.94
N ARG A 62 23.05 24.14 -18.72
CA ARG A 62 23.71 25.14 -17.86
C ARG A 62 23.45 26.55 -18.37
N ASP A 63 23.66 26.81 -19.66
CA ASP A 63 23.47 28.13 -20.26
C ASP A 63 21.99 28.56 -20.21
N ALA A 64 21.08 27.62 -20.44
CA ALA A 64 19.65 27.85 -20.38
C ALA A 64 19.15 28.16 -18.96
N LEU A 65 19.78 27.60 -17.92
CA LEU A 65 19.43 27.80 -16.50
C LEU A 65 20.13 29.02 -15.90
N SER A 66 21.36 29.32 -16.31
CA SER A 66 22.09 30.53 -15.91
C SER A 66 21.41 31.80 -16.45
N THR A 67 20.87 31.74 -17.67
CA THR A 67 20.06 32.83 -18.26
C THR A 67 18.79 33.15 -17.45
N ILE A 68 18.28 32.16 -16.70
CA ILE A 68 17.10 32.33 -15.82
C ILE A 68 17.51 32.89 -14.46
N GLY A 69 18.80 32.88 -14.13
CA GLY A 69 19.34 33.39 -12.87
C GLY A 69 19.71 32.32 -11.85
N LEU A 70 19.75 31.03 -12.21
CA LEU A 70 20.17 29.96 -11.30
C LEU A 70 21.67 29.64 -11.46
N LYS A 71 22.40 29.53 -10.35
CA LYS A 71 23.77 29.03 -10.34
C LYS A 71 23.76 27.49 -10.36
N VAL A 72 24.31 26.89 -11.42
CA VAL A 72 24.32 25.43 -11.60
C VAL A 72 25.73 24.89 -11.88
N SER A 73 26.09 23.80 -11.19
CA SER A 73 27.34 23.06 -11.40
C SER A 73 27.09 21.84 -12.28
N ILE A 74 28.01 21.58 -13.22
CA ILE A 74 28.03 20.36 -14.01
C ILE A 74 29.07 19.45 -13.37
N GLU A 75 28.67 18.23 -13.03
CA GLU A 75 29.58 17.20 -12.52
C GLU A 75 29.67 16.02 -13.50
N PRO A 76 30.89 15.49 -13.77
CA PRO A 76 31.06 14.27 -14.54
C PRO A 76 30.56 13.07 -13.73
N GLU A 77 29.69 12.28 -14.34
CA GLU A 77 29.15 11.06 -13.75
C GLU A 77 30.22 9.96 -13.97
N SER A 78 31.03 9.68 -12.93
CA SER A 78 32.08 8.67 -13.03
C SER A 78 31.46 7.28 -13.17
N SER A 79 31.72 6.66 -14.31
CA SER A 79 31.23 5.32 -14.64
C SER A 79 32.10 4.25 -13.97
N THR A 80 31.84 3.96 -12.70
CA THR A 80 32.10 2.62 -12.14
C THR A 80 30.79 2.07 -11.60
N SER A 81 30.09 1.41 -12.53
CA SER A 81 29.04 0.41 -12.35
C SER A 81 27.84 0.92 -11.51
N ALA A 82 26.84 1.60 -12.10
CA ALA A 82 25.74 1.09 -12.95
C ALA A 82 24.62 0.31 -12.23
N SER A 83 24.41 0.50 -10.94
CA SER A 83 24.78 -0.51 -9.96
C SER A 83 24.44 -1.95 -10.43
N PRO A 84 25.25 -2.52 -11.35
CA PRO A 84 24.76 -3.27 -12.50
C PRO A 84 25.00 -4.76 -12.31
N ALA A 85 24.17 -5.70 -12.75
CA ALA A 85 23.11 -5.77 -13.78
C ALA A 85 23.56 -6.57 -15.02
N ALA A 86 23.77 -7.88 -14.79
CA ALA A 86 23.84 -8.99 -15.74
C ALA A 86 24.03 -10.23 -14.86
N GLN A 87 23.03 -11.11 -14.68
CA GLN A 87 22.72 -12.26 -15.51
C GLN A 87 23.94 -13.03 -16.07
N THR A 88 24.14 -14.20 -15.44
CA THR A 88 24.41 -15.52 -16.01
C THR A 88 25.81 -15.86 -16.57
N ASN A 89 26.48 -16.71 -15.78
CA ASN A 89 27.11 -18.00 -16.13
C ASN A 89 28.34 -18.07 -17.05
N GLY A 90 29.39 -18.73 -16.53
CA GLY A 90 30.07 -19.82 -17.25
C GLY A 90 31.59 -19.83 -17.25
N ALA A 91 32.16 -20.83 -16.54
CA ALA A 91 33.43 -21.55 -16.78
C ALA A 91 34.78 -20.80 -16.64
N GLU A 92 35.58 -21.14 -15.61
CA GLU A 92 36.81 -21.98 -15.67
C GLU A 92 38.06 -21.07 -15.62
N ALA A 93 39.18 -21.36 -14.95
CA ALA A 93 39.66 -22.56 -14.28
C ALA A 93 40.57 -22.17 -13.09
N SER A 94 40.69 -23.14 -12.19
CA SER A 94 41.39 -23.15 -10.92
C SER A 94 42.91 -23.36 -11.06
N SER A 95 43.68 -22.68 -10.22
CA SER A 95 44.89 -23.27 -9.62
C SER A 95 45.12 -22.72 -8.21
N ARG A 96 44.78 -23.54 -7.22
CA ARG A 96 45.22 -23.50 -5.80
C ARG A 96 46.63 -24.15 -5.69
N PRO A 97 47.26 -24.24 -4.50
CA PRO A 97 47.09 -23.49 -3.24
C PRO A 97 48.43 -23.14 -2.54
N ARG A 98 48.33 -22.45 -1.38
CA ARG A 98 48.79 -22.92 -0.05
C ARG A 98 49.79 -22.02 0.71
N ASP A 99 49.40 -21.77 1.96
CA ASP A 99 50.17 -21.88 3.22
C ASP A 99 50.72 -20.63 3.93
N LYS A 100 50.34 -20.59 5.22
CA LYS A 100 51.06 -20.16 6.45
C LYS A 100 51.43 -18.69 6.72
N ARG A 101 50.74 -18.19 7.76
CA ARG A 101 51.20 -17.90 9.15
C ARG A 101 52.45 -17.02 9.39
N GLN A 102 52.28 -16.19 10.43
CA GLN A 102 53.28 -15.49 11.29
C GLN A 102 53.94 -14.28 10.64
N GLY A 103 54.18 -13.14 11.30
CA GLY A 103 54.01 -12.72 12.69
C GLY A 103 54.96 -11.52 12.97
N GLY A 104 54.59 -10.62 13.88
CA GLY A 104 55.52 -9.88 14.74
C GLY A 104 56.11 -8.53 14.26
N GLY A 105 56.36 -7.65 15.27
CA GLY A 105 57.34 -6.53 15.24
C GLY A 105 56.75 -5.16 14.88
N ARG A 106 56.35 -4.24 15.78
CA ARG A 106 57.03 -3.47 16.85
C ARG A 106 57.93 -2.31 16.36
N GLN A 107 57.69 -1.12 16.96
CA GLN A 107 58.58 0.05 17.17
C GLN A 107 58.78 1.00 15.96
N THR A 108 58.86 2.34 16.06
CA THR A 108 59.07 3.30 17.18
C THR A 108 58.94 4.76 16.68
N GLY A 109 58.65 5.69 17.60
CA GLY A 109 59.11 7.10 17.60
C GLY A 109 58.21 8.11 16.87
N GLU A 110 58.03 9.37 17.28
CA GLU A 110 58.25 10.13 18.53
C GLU A 110 57.67 11.55 18.27
N ALA A 111 57.39 12.27 19.36
CA ALA A 111 57.29 13.75 19.45
C ALA A 111 56.06 14.54 18.92
N ARG A 112 55.08 14.70 19.83
CA ARG A 112 54.58 15.96 20.47
C ARG A 112 54.18 17.21 19.64
N LEU A 113 52.92 17.60 19.95
CA LEU A 113 52.37 18.95 20.26
C LEU A 113 51.76 19.80 19.12
N GLY A 114 50.41 19.87 19.15
CA GLY A 114 49.68 21.13 19.17
C GLY A 114 48.98 21.57 17.87
N GLY A 115 47.67 21.32 17.79
CA GLY A 115 46.77 21.94 16.81
C GLY A 115 45.54 21.07 16.56
N GLU A 116 44.45 21.33 17.28
CA GLU A 116 43.12 20.79 16.99
C GLU A 116 42.67 21.20 15.58
N PRO A 117 42.04 20.27 14.85
CA PRO A 117 40.86 20.64 14.08
C PRO A 117 39.72 19.66 14.29
N GLY A 118 38.59 20.21 14.78
CA GLY A 118 37.23 19.99 14.29
C GLY A 118 36.71 18.55 14.27
N ASP A 119 35.84 18.27 15.25
CA ASP A 119 34.90 17.16 15.24
C ASP A 119 34.12 17.08 13.92
N ASP A 120 34.34 15.99 13.18
CA ASP A 120 33.43 15.51 12.15
C ASP A 120 32.89 14.13 12.56
N ALA A 121 31.56 14.04 12.52
CA ALA A 121 30.73 12.84 12.32
C ALA A 121 30.34 11.97 13.53
N GLU A 122 29.56 12.55 14.46
CA GLU A 122 28.51 11.80 15.17
C GLU A 122 27.42 11.37 14.16
N GLY A 123 27.23 10.06 13.97
CA GLY A 123 26.24 9.50 13.04
C GLY A 123 24.94 9.07 13.75
N ASP A 124 23.81 9.66 13.35
CA ASP A 124 22.46 9.35 13.83
C ASP A 124 21.97 7.96 13.32
N PRO A 125 21.43 7.07 14.18
CA PRO A 125 20.92 5.74 13.80
C PRO A 125 19.73 5.75 12.82
N THR A 126 19.09 6.89 12.58
CA THR A 126 17.98 7.01 11.60
C THR A 126 18.45 7.23 10.16
N ARG A 127 19.76 7.43 9.95
CA ARG A 127 20.33 7.80 8.66
C ARG A 127 20.72 6.59 7.82
N CYS A 128 20.21 6.53 6.59
CA CYS A 128 20.49 5.41 5.69
C CYS A 128 21.97 5.42 5.22
N PRO A 129 22.74 4.32 5.40
CA PRO A 129 24.15 4.24 4.99
C PRO A 129 24.36 4.13 3.47
N LYS A 130 23.29 4.07 2.68
CA LYS A 130 23.34 4.04 1.20
C LYS A 130 23.09 5.41 0.58
N CYS A 131 22.04 6.10 1.02
CA CYS A 131 21.62 7.38 0.41
C CYS A 131 21.71 8.59 1.36
N GLY A 132 22.05 8.38 2.64
CA GLY A 132 22.20 9.44 3.63
C GLY A 132 20.89 10.09 4.09
N ALA A 133 19.73 9.52 3.74
CA ALA A 133 18.41 10.03 4.12
C ALA A 133 17.97 9.51 5.50
N ASP A 134 17.34 10.39 6.29
CA ASP A 134 16.80 10.10 7.63
C ASP A 134 15.38 9.52 7.52
N ALA A 135 15.27 8.36 6.86
CA ALA A 135 13.99 7.74 6.51
C ALA A 135 14.04 6.20 6.58
N VAL A 136 14.81 5.64 7.51
CA VAL A 136 14.86 4.19 7.73
C VAL A 136 13.70 3.79 8.63
N SER A 137 12.84 2.88 8.15
CA SER A 137 11.73 2.34 8.94
C SER A 137 12.27 1.45 10.06
N GLU A 138 11.97 1.80 11.31
CA GLU A 138 12.39 1.03 12.50
C GLU A 138 11.80 -0.39 12.52
N LEU A 139 10.58 -0.58 12.02
CA LEU A 139 9.90 -1.87 12.03
C LEU A 139 10.38 -2.83 10.93
N THR A 140 10.78 -2.30 9.77
CA THR A 140 11.13 -3.11 8.60
C THR A 140 12.62 -3.10 8.24
N GLY A 141 13.39 -2.15 8.80
CA GLY A 141 14.79 -1.93 8.47
C GLY A 141 15.01 -1.41 7.05
N VAL A 142 13.96 -0.96 6.36
CA VAL A 142 14.00 -0.48 4.97
C VAL A 142 14.04 1.03 4.91
N CYS A 143 14.99 1.58 4.14
CA CYS A 143 15.02 3.02 3.84
C CYS A 143 13.92 3.39 2.85
N GLN A 144 13.02 4.28 3.23
CA GLN A 144 11.90 4.75 2.39
C GLN A 144 12.37 5.62 1.20
N ALA A 145 13.56 6.23 1.30
CA ALA A 145 14.10 7.07 0.22
C ALA A 145 14.76 6.26 -0.92
N CYS A 146 15.41 5.13 -0.62
CA CYS A 146 16.16 4.35 -1.62
C CYS A 146 15.82 2.85 -1.68
N GLY A 147 14.90 2.38 -0.83
CA GLY A 147 14.41 1.01 -0.80
C GLY A 147 15.40 -0.03 -0.29
N VAL A 148 16.54 0.37 0.29
CA VAL A 148 17.54 -0.60 0.77
C VAL A 148 17.13 -1.18 2.12
N VAL A 149 17.27 -2.50 2.28
CA VAL A 149 17.23 -3.17 3.59
C VAL A 149 18.58 -2.92 4.27
N VAL A 150 18.60 -2.05 5.28
CA VAL A 150 19.83 -1.51 5.89
C VAL A 150 20.69 -2.61 6.50
N GLU A 151 20.07 -3.54 7.23
CA GLU A 151 20.77 -4.66 7.87
C GLU A 151 21.51 -5.54 6.84
N ARG A 152 20.83 -5.88 5.74
CA ARG A 152 21.41 -6.70 4.66
C ARG A 152 22.49 -5.94 3.90
N TYR A 153 22.35 -4.63 3.75
CA TYR A 153 23.34 -3.76 3.11
C TYR A 153 24.63 -3.65 3.93
N LEU A 154 24.51 -3.53 5.24
CA LEU A 154 25.65 -3.49 6.17
C LEU A 154 26.37 -4.85 6.24
N ALA A 155 25.61 -5.94 6.36
CA ALA A 155 26.16 -7.31 6.38
C ALA A 155 26.97 -7.64 5.10
N ASN A 156 26.48 -7.22 3.93
CA ASN A 156 27.18 -7.42 2.66
C ASN A 156 28.46 -6.58 2.52
N ARG A 157 28.62 -5.52 3.31
CA ARG A 157 29.82 -4.67 3.34
C ARG A 157 30.76 -5.00 4.49
N GLY A 158 30.47 -6.06 5.25
CA GLY A 158 31.25 -6.42 6.44
C GLY A 158 31.16 -5.38 7.56
N MET A 159 30.14 -4.52 7.53
CA MET A 159 29.88 -3.52 8.57
C MET A 159 28.84 -4.11 9.53
N SER A 160 29.11 -4.02 10.83
CA SER A 160 28.08 -4.31 11.83
C SER A 160 27.02 -3.21 11.83
N PRO A 161 25.73 -3.52 12.07
CA PRO A 161 24.74 -2.49 12.33
C PRO A 161 25.23 -1.57 13.45
N PRO A 162 25.02 -0.24 13.36
CA PRO A 162 25.27 0.63 14.50
C PRO A 162 24.41 0.08 15.65
N HIS A 163 25.08 -0.41 16.68
CA HIS A 163 24.39 -0.76 17.92
C HIS A 163 23.74 0.52 18.43
N PRO A 164 22.50 0.50 18.97
CA PRO A 164 21.93 1.67 19.60
C PRO A 164 22.94 2.11 20.65
N GLN A 165 23.61 3.23 20.38
CA GLN A 165 24.63 3.72 21.28
C GLN A 165 23.90 4.01 22.58
N ASN A 166 24.31 3.35 23.65
CA ASN A 166 24.10 3.87 24.99
C ASN A 166 24.64 5.30 24.95
N ARG A 167 23.70 6.24 25.02
CA ARG A 167 23.93 7.66 25.25
C ARG A 167 24.98 7.83 26.35
N ASP A 168 25.92 8.73 26.08
CA ASP A 168 26.85 9.32 27.04
C ASP A 168 27.71 8.31 27.82
N ASP A 169 28.97 8.13 27.40
CA ASP A 169 30.05 7.45 28.15
C ASP A 169 30.46 8.23 29.44
N ASN A 170 29.47 8.74 30.18
CA ASN A 170 29.64 9.27 31.52
C ASN A 170 28.97 8.31 32.52
N PRO A 171 29.74 7.46 33.23
CA PRO A 171 29.22 6.52 34.24
C PRO A 171 28.45 7.17 35.39
N TYR A 172 28.45 8.51 35.49
CA TYR A 172 27.75 9.30 36.48
C TYR A 172 26.65 10.21 35.90
N ALA A 173 26.33 10.09 34.60
CA ALA A 173 25.22 10.85 34.03
C ALA A 173 23.87 10.31 34.55
N PRO A 174 23.00 11.17 35.10
CA PRO A 174 21.66 10.75 35.49
C PRO A 174 20.86 10.36 34.23
N PRO A 175 20.04 9.29 34.27
CA PRO A 175 19.24 8.88 33.12
C PRO A 175 18.29 10.02 32.73
N ARG A 176 18.42 10.50 31.49
CA ARG A 176 17.49 11.49 30.94
C ARG A 176 16.25 10.76 30.43
N ALA A 177 15.11 11.01 31.06
CA ALA A 177 13.82 10.57 30.54
C ALA A 177 13.53 11.34 29.25
N ASP A 178 13.12 10.65 28.19
CA ASP A 178 12.53 11.30 27.03
C ASP A 178 11.16 11.86 27.46
N LEU A 179 11.09 13.19 27.55
CA LEU A 179 9.87 13.91 27.92
C LEU A 179 9.06 14.32 26.69
N THR A 180 9.47 13.89 25.49
CA THR A 180 8.66 14.08 24.29
C THR A 180 7.40 13.24 24.46
N PRO A 181 6.21 13.83 24.65
CA PRO A 181 5.00 13.04 24.71
C PRO A 181 4.85 12.34 23.34
N PRO A 182 4.53 11.03 23.31
CA PRO A 182 4.21 10.38 22.05
C PRO A 182 3.09 11.17 21.37
N SER A 183 3.22 11.42 20.07
CA SER A 183 2.16 12.09 19.31
C SER A 183 0.90 11.23 19.37
N VAL A 184 -0.10 11.68 20.12
CA VAL A 184 -1.37 10.96 20.34
C VAL A 184 -2.05 10.61 19.00
N GLU A 185 -1.89 11.47 18.01
CA GLU A 185 -2.41 11.29 16.64
C GLU A 185 -1.76 10.10 15.89
N ALA A 186 -0.52 9.72 16.21
CA ALA A 186 0.17 8.62 15.53
C ALA A 186 -0.18 7.24 16.11
N GLU A 187 -0.56 7.18 17.40
CA GLU A 187 -1.01 5.92 18.02
C GLU A 187 -2.42 5.54 17.58
N GLU A 188 -3.32 6.52 17.39
CA GLU A 188 -4.71 6.28 16.96
C GLU A 188 -4.84 5.67 15.56
N ASP A 189 -3.83 5.83 14.69
CA ASP A 189 -3.81 5.35 13.31
C ASP A 189 -2.85 4.18 13.05
N MET A 190 -2.27 3.59 14.10
CA MET A 190 -1.38 2.45 13.90
C MET A 190 -2.20 1.16 13.71
N LEU A 191 -2.04 0.52 12.56
CA LEU A 191 -2.65 -0.79 12.29
C LEU A 191 -2.20 -1.82 13.34
N GLN A 192 -3.16 -2.34 14.12
CA GLN A 192 -2.93 -3.38 15.11
C GLN A 192 -3.33 -4.77 14.60
N SER A 193 -2.93 -5.80 15.35
CA SER A 193 -3.47 -7.14 15.15
C SER A 193 -4.99 -7.15 15.44
N PRO A 194 -5.79 -7.95 14.70
CA PRO A 194 -7.24 -7.93 14.83
C PRO A 194 -7.68 -8.22 16.26
N ARG A 195 -8.49 -7.32 16.81
CA ARG A 195 -9.02 -7.39 18.18
C ARG A 195 -10.36 -8.10 18.21
N SER A 196 -10.67 -8.77 19.32
CA SER A 196 -12.01 -9.33 19.57
C SER A 196 -12.92 -8.25 20.14
N ARG A 197 -14.14 -8.17 19.63
CA ARG A 197 -15.13 -7.16 20.00
C ARG A 197 -16.37 -7.79 20.62
N PRO A 198 -17.00 -7.10 21.59
CA PRO A 198 -18.29 -7.52 22.13
C PRO A 198 -19.37 -7.62 21.05
N ALA A 199 -20.29 -8.56 21.22
CA ALA A 199 -21.42 -8.81 20.33
C ALA A 199 -22.17 -7.53 19.88
N GLY A 200 -22.41 -6.61 20.82
CA GLY A 200 -23.12 -5.35 20.57
C GLY A 200 -22.47 -4.42 19.54
N HIS A 201 -21.18 -4.62 19.23
CA HIS A 201 -20.49 -3.84 18.22
C HIS A 201 -21.06 -4.04 16.82
N GLY A 202 -21.70 -5.19 16.53
CA GLY A 202 -22.40 -5.41 15.27
C GLY A 202 -23.50 -4.37 14.99
N TRP A 203 -24.18 -3.89 16.04
CA TRP A 203 -25.13 -2.78 15.94
C TRP A 203 -24.41 -1.42 15.90
N LEU A 204 -23.35 -1.26 16.71
CA LEU A 204 -22.55 -0.04 16.77
C LEU A 204 -21.96 0.34 15.40
N TRP A 205 -21.45 -0.63 14.64
CA TRP A 205 -20.91 -0.40 13.30
C TRP A 205 -21.95 0.24 12.37
N ILE A 206 -23.22 -0.17 12.48
CA ILE A 206 -24.32 0.36 11.68
C ILE A 206 -24.73 1.76 12.18
N THR A 207 -24.79 1.99 13.49
CA THR A 207 -25.17 3.30 14.03
C THR A 207 -24.10 4.37 13.79
N GLU A 208 -22.82 4.01 13.85
CA GLU A 208 -21.71 4.90 13.47
C GLU A 208 -21.73 5.19 11.96
N ALA A 209 -21.95 4.16 11.15
CA ALA A 209 -22.10 4.31 9.70
C ALA A 209 -23.26 5.25 9.33
N TRP A 210 -24.36 5.18 10.07
CA TRP A 210 -25.48 6.11 9.92
C TRP A 210 -25.10 7.56 10.21
N GLN A 211 -24.21 7.84 11.16
CA GLN A 211 -23.75 9.21 11.43
C GLN A 211 -22.90 9.74 10.27
N LEU A 212 -21.98 8.94 9.74
CA LEU A 212 -21.19 9.31 8.55
C LEU A 212 -22.11 9.56 7.35
N PHE A 213 -23.06 8.65 7.09
CA PHE A 213 -24.01 8.78 5.99
C PHE A 213 -24.81 10.09 6.06
N LYS A 214 -25.45 10.38 7.20
CA LYS A 214 -26.32 11.55 7.38
C LYS A 214 -25.61 12.88 7.19
N SER A 215 -24.29 12.94 7.39
CA SER A 215 -23.55 14.19 7.16
C SER A 215 -23.47 14.56 5.68
N GLN A 216 -23.40 13.59 4.77
CA GLN A 216 -23.27 13.78 3.30
C GLN A 216 -24.04 12.71 2.50
N PRO A 217 -25.38 12.63 2.65
CA PRO A 217 -26.16 11.53 2.10
C PRO A 217 -26.15 11.49 0.57
N TRP A 218 -26.24 12.64 -0.09
CA TRP A 218 -26.31 12.72 -1.56
C TRP A 218 -25.01 12.28 -2.24
N ALA A 219 -23.86 12.60 -1.65
CA ALA A 219 -22.58 12.19 -2.17
C ALA A 219 -22.42 10.66 -2.05
N TRP A 220 -22.83 10.08 -0.92
CA TRP A 220 -22.84 8.63 -0.70
C TRP A 220 -23.79 7.89 -1.64
N ILE A 221 -25.02 8.37 -1.79
CA ILE A 221 -26.00 7.81 -2.74
C ILE A 221 -25.42 7.86 -4.15
N GLY A 222 -24.90 9.02 -4.57
CA GLY A 222 -24.29 9.20 -5.88
C GLY A 222 -23.13 8.23 -6.13
N ALA A 223 -22.24 8.05 -5.17
CA ALA A 223 -21.10 7.14 -5.29
C ALA A 223 -21.52 5.67 -5.36
N VAL A 224 -22.47 5.23 -4.52
CA VAL A 224 -22.95 3.84 -4.52
C VAL A 224 -23.79 3.53 -5.76
N VAL A 225 -24.62 4.47 -6.22
CA VAL A 225 -25.35 4.33 -7.49
C VAL A 225 -24.37 4.24 -8.65
N LEU A 226 -23.36 5.12 -8.69
CA LEU A 226 -22.33 5.07 -9.72
C LEU A 226 -21.54 3.76 -9.69
N PHE A 227 -21.19 3.25 -8.51
CA PHE A 227 -20.59 1.93 -8.32
C PHE A 227 -21.43 0.84 -8.99
N TYR A 228 -22.73 0.73 -8.66
CA TYR A 228 -23.60 -0.29 -9.24
C TYR A 228 -23.83 -0.09 -10.74
N VAL A 229 -23.98 1.14 -11.21
CA VAL A 229 -24.11 1.44 -12.66
C VAL A 229 -22.88 0.95 -13.42
N ILE A 230 -21.68 1.20 -12.91
CA ILE A 230 -20.44 0.70 -13.53
C ILE A 230 -20.45 -0.84 -13.57
N LEU A 231 -20.77 -1.50 -12.46
CA LEU A 231 -20.80 -2.97 -12.41
C LEU A 231 -21.84 -3.55 -13.38
N ILE A 232 -23.03 -2.97 -13.45
CA ILE A 232 -24.10 -3.39 -14.37
C ILE A 232 -23.64 -3.24 -15.81
N LEU A 233 -23.11 -2.08 -16.20
CA LEU A 233 -22.64 -1.81 -17.56
C LEU A 233 -21.54 -2.77 -18.00
N VAL A 234 -20.58 -3.06 -17.11
CA VAL A 234 -19.51 -4.04 -17.39
C VAL A 234 -20.08 -5.45 -17.50
N SER A 235 -21.09 -5.81 -16.70
CA SER A 235 -21.72 -7.13 -16.72
C SER A 235 -22.54 -7.44 -17.97
N ILE A 236 -22.86 -6.43 -18.81
CA ILE A 236 -23.59 -6.63 -20.07
C ILE A 236 -22.81 -7.53 -21.03
N VAL A 237 -21.47 -7.49 -20.99
CA VAL A 237 -20.62 -8.35 -21.80
C VAL A 237 -20.52 -9.73 -21.13
N PRO A 238 -21.12 -10.80 -21.69
CA PRO A 238 -21.08 -12.11 -21.06
C PRO A 238 -19.63 -12.62 -20.93
N LEU A 239 -19.36 -13.40 -19.89
CA LEU A 239 -18.05 -13.97 -19.57
C LEU A 239 -16.94 -12.94 -19.25
N VAL A 240 -16.57 -12.09 -20.21
CA VAL A 240 -15.54 -11.05 -20.01
C VAL A 240 -15.99 -10.04 -18.96
N GLY A 241 -17.26 -9.61 -19.02
CA GLY A 241 -17.83 -8.69 -18.05
C GLY A 241 -17.85 -9.25 -16.63
N SER A 242 -18.20 -10.53 -16.45
CA SER A 242 -18.19 -11.17 -15.12
C SER A 242 -16.79 -11.26 -14.51
N LEU A 243 -15.78 -11.59 -15.33
CA LEU A 243 -14.39 -11.61 -14.88
C LEU A 243 -13.89 -10.21 -14.54
N ALA A 244 -14.23 -9.22 -15.38
CA ALA A 244 -13.89 -7.83 -15.15
C ALA A 244 -14.53 -7.29 -13.86
N VAL A 245 -15.82 -7.58 -13.60
CA VAL A 245 -16.51 -7.19 -12.36
C VAL A 245 -15.84 -7.78 -11.14
N THR A 246 -15.36 -9.03 -11.22
CA THR A 246 -14.69 -9.69 -10.08
C THR A 246 -13.41 -8.97 -9.67
N ILE A 247 -12.68 -8.41 -10.65
CA ILE A 247 -11.46 -7.64 -10.40
C ILE A 247 -11.77 -6.18 -10.05
N LEU A 248 -12.78 -5.59 -10.71
CA LEU A 248 -13.13 -4.18 -10.55
C LEU A 248 -13.80 -3.91 -9.19
N THR A 249 -14.56 -4.86 -8.67
CA THR A 249 -15.27 -4.74 -7.39
C THR A 249 -14.34 -4.36 -6.23
N PRO A 250 -13.24 -5.09 -5.93
CA PRO A 250 -12.32 -4.69 -4.87
C PRO A 250 -11.67 -3.33 -5.08
N MET A 251 -11.42 -2.95 -6.34
CA MET A 251 -10.82 -1.65 -6.65
C MET A 251 -11.78 -0.50 -6.33
N LEU A 252 -13.04 -0.62 -6.73
CA LEU A 252 -14.06 0.40 -6.47
C LEU A 252 -14.53 0.38 -5.00
N SER A 253 -14.65 -0.80 -4.39
CA SER A 253 -15.00 -0.91 -2.97
C SER A 253 -13.93 -0.30 -2.07
N ALA A 254 -12.65 -0.50 -2.41
CA ALA A 254 -11.55 0.19 -1.75
C ALA A 254 -11.67 1.72 -1.90
N GLY A 255 -12.10 2.23 -3.06
CA GLY A 255 -12.38 3.65 -3.23
C GLY A 255 -13.46 4.18 -2.29
N LEU A 256 -14.56 3.44 -2.09
CA LEU A 256 -15.60 3.79 -1.12
C LEU A 256 -15.06 3.79 0.32
N VAL A 257 -14.19 2.84 0.66
CA VAL A 257 -13.54 2.77 1.98
C VAL A 257 -12.53 3.91 2.20
N ILE A 258 -11.72 4.26 1.20
CA ILE A 258 -10.84 5.44 1.22
C ILE A 258 -11.68 6.71 1.41
N GLY A 259 -12.80 6.83 0.69
CA GLY A 259 -13.73 7.94 0.85
C GLY A 259 -14.31 8.02 2.25
N ALA A 260 -14.74 6.90 2.84
CA ALA A 260 -15.21 6.85 4.23
C ALA A 260 -14.11 7.27 5.21
N HIS A 261 -12.87 6.85 4.99
CA HIS A 261 -11.72 7.23 5.81
C HIS A 261 -11.44 8.74 5.73
N ARG A 262 -11.42 9.32 4.53
CA ARG A 262 -11.28 10.77 4.35
C ARG A 262 -12.43 11.54 4.97
N GLN A 263 -13.65 11.06 4.83
CA GLN A 263 -14.80 11.70 5.48
C GLN A 263 -14.70 11.65 6.99
N TYR A 264 -14.25 10.54 7.57
CA TYR A 264 -14.05 10.42 8.99
C TYR A 264 -13.04 11.45 9.51
N ARG A 265 -11.92 11.66 8.80
CA ARG A 265 -10.83 12.56 9.23
C ARG A 265 -11.07 14.03 8.88
N GLU A 266 -11.49 14.27 7.66
CA GLU A 266 -11.54 15.60 7.03
C GLU A 266 -12.98 16.14 6.96
N GLY A 267 -13.98 15.33 7.33
CA GLY A 267 -15.38 15.72 7.31
C GLY A 267 -16.00 15.79 5.90
N ARG A 268 -15.31 15.33 4.85
CA ARG A 268 -15.76 15.47 3.44
C ARG A 268 -15.72 14.15 2.67
N PHE A 269 -16.79 13.87 1.94
CA PHE A 269 -16.91 12.75 1.01
C PHE A 269 -17.30 13.27 -0.37
N ALA A 270 -16.44 13.04 -1.37
CA ALA A 270 -16.74 13.30 -2.77
C ALA A 270 -16.97 11.99 -3.55
N ILE A 271 -17.88 12.04 -4.54
CA ILE A 271 -18.17 10.91 -5.44
C ILE A 271 -16.90 10.41 -6.16
N SER A 272 -15.96 11.30 -6.45
CA SER A 272 -14.67 10.97 -7.06
C SER A 272 -13.82 10.00 -6.24
N HIS A 273 -14.04 9.89 -4.92
CA HIS A 273 -13.34 8.91 -4.10
C HIS A 273 -13.67 7.46 -4.49
N LEU A 274 -14.79 7.20 -5.16
CA LEU A 274 -15.08 5.89 -5.72
C LEU A 274 -13.94 5.34 -6.59
N PHE A 275 -13.23 6.24 -7.30
CA PHE A 275 -12.11 5.87 -8.16
C PHE A 275 -10.75 5.89 -7.44
N ALA A 276 -10.70 6.27 -6.17
CA ALA A 276 -9.46 6.37 -5.39
C ALA A 276 -8.71 5.03 -5.35
N GLY A 277 -9.41 3.91 -5.20
CA GLY A 277 -8.77 2.59 -5.22
C GLY A 277 -8.15 2.24 -6.58
N VAL A 278 -8.70 2.77 -7.68
CA VAL A 278 -8.13 2.61 -9.03
C VAL A 278 -6.94 3.54 -9.24
N SER A 279 -6.97 4.76 -8.69
CA SER A 279 -5.89 5.73 -8.89
C SER A 279 -4.70 5.56 -7.95
N GLU A 280 -4.93 5.18 -6.69
CA GLU A 280 -3.91 5.17 -5.64
C GLU A 280 -3.23 3.80 -5.51
N SER A 281 -4.00 2.72 -5.60
CA SER A 281 -3.50 1.35 -5.40
C SER A 281 -3.98 0.35 -6.47
N PRO A 282 -3.92 0.67 -7.80
CA PRO A 282 -4.50 -0.18 -8.83
C PRO A 282 -3.90 -1.58 -8.90
N GLY A 283 -2.56 -1.69 -8.84
CA GLY A 283 -1.86 -2.97 -8.95
C GLY A 283 -2.20 -3.92 -7.80
N PRO A 284 -1.99 -3.53 -6.53
CA PRO A 284 -2.34 -4.35 -5.38
C PRO A 284 -3.82 -4.73 -5.31
N LEU A 285 -4.75 -3.82 -5.61
CA LEU A 285 -6.19 -4.11 -5.56
C LEU A 285 -6.66 -4.98 -6.73
N ALA A 286 -6.10 -4.80 -7.93
CA ALA A 286 -6.33 -5.73 -9.02
C ALA A 286 -5.83 -7.14 -8.65
N LEU A 287 -4.67 -7.23 -7.99
CA LEU A 287 -4.14 -8.51 -7.50
C LEU A 287 -5.06 -9.15 -6.44
N VAL A 288 -5.68 -8.37 -5.55
CA VAL A 288 -6.72 -8.87 -4.63
C VAL A 288 -7.86 -9.52 -5.41
N GLY A 289 -8.36 -8.85 -6.44
CA GLY A 289 -9.41 -9.37 -7.31
C GLY A 289 -9.01 -10.64 -8.07
N VAL A 290 -7.79 -10.70 -8.60
CA VAL A 290 -7.26 -11.90 -9.28
C VAL A 290 -7.11 -13.07 -8.32
N VAL A 291 -6.56 -12.85 -7.12
CA VAL A 291 -6.44 -13.90 -6.10
C VAL A 291 -7.82 -14.43 -5.69
N TYR A 292 -8.78 -13.53 -5.45
CA TYR A 292 -10.16 -13.91 -5.16
C TYR A 292 -10.77 -14.72 -6.30
N LEU A 293 -10.63 -14.26 -7.55
CA LEU A 293 -11.13 -14.95 -8.75
C LEU A 293 -10.58 -16.38 -8.85
N LEU A 294 -9.26 -16.57 -8.67
CA LEU A 294 -8.64 -17.89 -8.77
C LEU A 294 -9.12 -18.83 -7.66
N LEU A 295 -9.26 -18.33 -6.42
CA LEU A 295 -9.78 -19.11 -5.31
C LEU A 295 -11.27 -19.47 -5.51
N ALA A 296 -12.08 -18.51 -5.95
CA ALA A 296 -13.48 -18.72 -6.27
C ALA A 296 -13.66 -19.74 -7.40
N LEU A 297 -12.84 -19.65 -8.46
CA LEU A 297 -12.83 -20.61 -9.55
C LEU A 297 -12.47 -22.02 -9.07
N GLY A 298 -11.48 -22.15 -8.17
CA GLY A 298 -11.15 -23.42 -7.53
C GLY A 298 -12.33 -24.04 -6.78
N ILE A 299 -13.07 -23.24 -6.02
CA ILE A 299 -14.28 -23.68 -5.31
C ILE A 299 -15.36 -24.13 -6.30
N VAL A 300 -15.60 -23.36 -7.37
CA VAL A 300 -16.57 -23.70 -8.41
C VAL A 300 -16.20 -24.99 -9.12
N ILE A 301 -14.91 -25.22 -9.43
CA ILE A 301 -14.44 -26.47 -10.05
C ILE A 301 -14.69 -27.65 -9.10
N VAL A 302 -14.32 -27.53 -7.83
CA VAL A 302 -14.55 -28.59 -6.83
C VAL A 302 -16.04 -28.90 -6.70
N ALA A 303 -16.88 -27.88 -6.54
CA ALA A 303 -18.33 -28.04 -6.46
C ALA A 303 -18.91 -28.66 -7.75
N GLY A 304 -18.45 -28.21 -8.92
CA GLY A 304 -18.87 -28.71 -10.23
C GLY A 304 -18.50 -30.18 -10.46
N VAL A 305 -17.31 -30.61 -10.05
CA VAL A 305 -16.89 -32.02 -10.09
C VAL A 305 -17.75 -32.87 -9.15
N LEU A 306 -18.03 -32.38 -7.94
CA LEU A 306 -18.91 -33.08 -7.00
C LEU A 306 -20.34 -33.18 -7.54
N PHE A 307 -20.85 -32.10 -8.14
CA PHE A 307 -22.13 -32.11 -8.84
C PHE A 307 -22.14 -33.16 -9.96
N ALA A 308 -21.15 -33.15 -10.86
CA ALA A 308 -21.05 -34.12 -11.95
C ALA A 308 -21.01 -35.57 -11.42
N ALA A 309 -20.28 -35.83 -10.34
CA ALA A 309 -20.21 -37.14 -9.71
C ALA A 309 -21.55 -37.58 -9.11
N VAL A 310 -22.26 -36.69 -8.40
CA VAL A 310 -23.59 -36.95 -7.85
C VAL A 310 -24.58 -37.26 -8.98
N PHE A 311 -24.62 -36.44 -10.02
CA PHE A 311 -25.49 -36.66 -11.18
C PHE A 311 -25.18 -37.98 -11.90
N ALA A 312 -23.89 -38.31 -12.12
CA ALA A 312 -23.50 -39.58 -12.71
C ALA A 312 -23.95 -40.78 -11.87
N SER A 313 -23.90 -40.67 -10.54
CA SER A 313 -24.32 -41.74 -9.63
C SER A 313 -25.84 -41.97 -9.60
N MET A 314 -26.64 -40.98 -10.00
CA MET A 314 -28.11 -41.06 -10.03
C MET A 314 -28.66 -41.77 -11.29
N GLY A 315 -27.78 -42.31 -12.15
CA GLY A 315 -28.15 -43.25 -13.21
C GLY A 315 -29.03 -42.68 -14.33
N SER A 316 -29.24 -41.37 -14.37
CA SER A 316 -30.03 -40.72 -15.41
C SER A 316 -29.35 -39.43 -15.86
N VAL A 317 -29.10 -39.35 -17.17
CA VAL A 317 -29.10 -38.07 -17.88
C VAL A 317 -30.51 -37.50 -17.69
N MET A 318 -30.73 -36.79 -16.59
CA MET A 318 -31.88 -35.89 -16.49
C MET A 318 -31.73 -34.93 -17.66
N ASP A 319 -32.63 -35.03 -18.62
CA ASP A 319 -32.75 -34.01 -19.63
C ASP A 319 -33.32 -32.77 -18.95
N LEU A 320 -32.43 -31.84 -18.62
CA LEU A 320 -32.77 -30.57 -17.97
C LEU A 320 -33.80 -29.78 -18.79
N SER A 321 -33.95 -30.08 -20.08
CA SER A 321 -34.92 -29.44 -20.97
C SER A 321 -36.35 -29.98 -20.86
N THR A 322 -36.56 -31.15 -20.24
CA THR A 322 -37.89 -31.77 -20.05
C THR A 322 -38.35 -31.75 -18.58
N MET A 323 -37.59 -31.12 -17.70
CA MET A 323 -37.84 -31.13 -16.27
C MET A 323 -38.99 -30.17 -15.91
N ASP A 324 -40.03 -30.68 -15.24
CA ASP A 324 -41.09 -29.83 -14.72
C ASP A 324 -40.51 -28.92 -13.61
N PRO A 325 -40.86 -27.62 -13.56
CA PRO A 325 -40.46 -26.74 -12.46
C PRO A 325 -40.73 -27.31 -11.06
N ASN A 326 -41.74 -28.19 -10.91
CA ASN A 326 -42.05 -28.85 -9.64
C ASN A 326 -41.04 -29.96 -9.27
N ASP A 327 -40.39 -30.58 -10.26
CA ASP A 327 -39.37 -31.61 -10.06
C ASP A 327 -38.04 -31.01 -9.58
N ILE A 328 -37.79 -29.73 -9.87
CA ILE A 328 -36.61 -29.00 -9.39
C ILE A 328 -36.62 -28.94 -7.86
N GLY A 329 -37.78 -28.72 -7.22
CA GLY A 329 -37.91 -28.70 -5.77
C GLY A 329 -37.58 -30.05 -5.12
N ILE A 330 -38.02 -31.14 -5.75
CA ILE A 330 -37.73 -32.51 -5.32
C ILE A 330 -36.23 -32.82 -5.49
N LEU A 331 -35.61 -32.29 -6.54
CA LEU A 331 -34.19 -32.44 -6.80
C LEU A 331 -33.32 -31.77 -5.71
N PHE A 332 -33.67 -30.55 -5.30
CA PHE A 332 -32.98 -29.85 -4.20
C PHE A 332 -33.26 -30.45 -2.82
N ALA A 333 -34.33 -31.22 -2.66
CA ALA A 333 -34.60 -31.98 -1.44
C ALA A 333 -33.71 -33.23 -1.30
N ASN A 334 -33.00 -33.63 -2.35
CA ASN A 334 -32.10 -34.77 -2.30
C ASN A 334 -30.82 -34.42 -1.50
N PRO A 335 -30.52 -35.14 -0.40
CA PRO A 335 -29.35 -34.86 0.43
C PRO A 335 -28.01 -35.02 -0.33
N MET A 336 -27.96 -35.82 -1.41
CA MET A 336 -26.76 -35.95 -2.24
C MET A 336 -26.48 -34.70 -3.07
N ILE A 337 -27.52 -33.95 -3.46
CA ILE A 337 -27.40 -32.68 -4.20
C ILE A 337 -27.06 -31.53 -3.26
N LEU A 338 -27.40 -31.66 -1.98
CA LEU A 338 -26.99 -30.72 -0.94
C LEU A 338 -25.48 -30.78 -0.66
N LEU A 339 -24.82 -31.92 -0.84
CA LEU A 339 -23.39 -32.10 -0.52
C LEU A 339 -22.47 -31.13 -1.29
N PRO A 340 -22.50 -31.01 -2.64
CA PRO A 340 -21.70 -30.02 -3.38
C PRO A 340 -21.95 -28.58 -2.90
N VAL A 341 -23.20 -28.24 -2.56
CA VAL A 341 -23.57 -26.91 -2.06
C VAL A 341 -22.95 -26.66 -0.68
N LEU A 342 -23.03 -27.62 0.24
CA LEU A 342 -22.41 -27.51 1.56
C LEU A 342 -20.89 -27.39 1.47
N VAL A 343 -20.24 -28.12 0.55
CA VAL A 343 -18.81 -27.98 0.30
C VAL A 343 -18.48 -26.59 -0.25
N ALA A 344 -19.27 -26.08 -1.21
CA ALA A 344 -19.11 -24.74 -1.74
C ALA A 344 -19.28 -23.67 -0.64
N MET A 345 -20.24 -23.83 0.26
CA MET A 345 -20.42 -22.94 1.42
C MET A 345 -19.26 -23.05 2.41
N LEU A 346 -18.81 -24.27 2.72
CA LEU A 346 -17.70 -24.52 3.65
C LEU A 346 -16.40 -23.86 3.20
N LEU A 347 -16.14 -23.82 1.89
CA LEU A 347 -14.97 -23.15 1.31
C LEU A 347 -15.23 -21.65 1.03
N GLY A 348 -16.45 -21.32 0.63
CA GLY A 348 -16.87 -19.97 0.25
C GLY A 348 -16.95 -19.02 1.44
N ILE A 349 -17.41 -19.48 2.61
CA ILE A 349 -17.49 -18.65 3.82
C ILE A 349 -16.09 -18.18 4.25
N PRO A 350 -15.07 -19.04 4.41
CA PRO A 350 -13.69 -18.60 4.67
C PRO A 350 -13.14 -17.65 3.61
N LEU A 351 -13.44 -17.88 2.32
CA LEU A 351 -13.01 -16.98 1.25
C LEU A 351 -13.69 -15.60 1.37
N ALA A 352 -14.98 -15.55 1.68
CA ALA A 352 -15.71 -14.32 1.91
C ALA A 352 -15.16 -13.56 3.13
N MET A 353 -14.87 -14.26 4.23
CA MET A 353 -14.21 -13.69 5.42
C MET A 353 -12.82 -13.14 5.08
N ALA A 354 -12.06 -13.85 4.26
CA ALA A 354 -10.73 -13.42 3.84
C ALA A 354 -10.78 -12.21 2.89
N MET A 355 -11.86 -12.06 2.12
CA MET A 355 -12.07 -10.93 1.21
C MET A 355 -12.65 -9.69 1.90
N PHE A 356 -13.42 -9.86 2.99
CA PHE A 356 -14.26 -8.81 3.58
C PHE A 356 -13.51 -7.49 3.89
N PHE A 357 -12.31 -7.58 4.46
CA PHE A 357 -11.45 -6.42 4.78
C PHE A 357 -10.17 -6.36 3.94
N ALA A 358 -9.92 -7.33 3.05
CA ALA A 358 -8.69 -7.33 2.26
C ALA A 358 -8.52 -6.06 1.40
N PRO A 359 -9.54 -5.55 0.69
CA PRO A 359 -9.44 -4.29 -0.03
C PRO A 359 -9.12 -3.11 0.89
N SER A 360 -9.73 -3.04 2.08
CA SER A 360 -9.50 -1.98 3.07
C SER A 360 -8.06 -1.99 3.59
N LEU A 361 -7.55 -3.15 4.00
CA LEU A 361 -6.19 -3.34 4.51
C LEU A 361 -5.12 -3.02 3.46
N VAL A 362 -5.38 -3.35 2.20
CA VAL A 362 -4.46 -3.04 1.09
C VAL A 362 -4.50 -1.55 0.76
N ALA A 363 -5.69 -0.96 0.72
CA ALA A 363 -5.88 0.42 0.29
C ALA A 363 -5.43 1.45 1.32
N LEU A 364 -5.79 1.25 2.60
CA LEU A 364 -5.52 2.20 3.68
C LEU A 364 -4.15 1.97 4.32
N ASP A 365 -3.79 0.71 4.59
CA ASP A 365 -2.56 0.40 5.35
C ASP A 365 -1.42 -0.16 4.49
N GLN A 366 -1.61 -0.29 3.17
CA GLN A 366 -0.61 -0.83 2.23
C GLN A 366 -0.11 -2.23 2.64
N VAL A 367 -0.98 -3.04 3.28
CA VAL A 367 -0.64 -4.41 3.68
C VAL A 367 -0.47 -5.29 2.43
N PRO A 368 0.57 -6.13 2.33
CA PRO A 368 0.74 -7.05 1.22
C PRO A 368 -0.48 -7.97 1.03
N VAL A 369 -0.92 -8.17 -0.20
CA VAL A 369 -2.19 -8.85 -0.56
C VAL A 369 -2.44 -10.15 0.22
N LEU A 370 -1.51 -11.11 0.19
CA LEU A 370 -1.70 -12.39 0.90
C LEU A 370 -1.77 -12.23 2.43
N LYS A 371 -1.08 -11.24 2.99
CA LYS A 371 -1.16 -10.92 4.43
C LYS A 371 -2.51 -10.26 4.75
N ALA A 372 -3.04 -9.43 3.86
CA ALA A 372 -4.36 -8.82 4.00
C ALA A 372 -5.48 -9.87 4.05
N PHE A 373 -5.46 -10.89 3.18
CA PHE A 373 -6.42 -12.00 3.23
C PHE A 373 -6.37 -12.74 4.57
N LYS A 374 -5.17 -13.02 5.09
CA LYS A 374 -4.99 -13.69 6.40
C LYS A 374 -5.49 -12.82 7.57
N LEU A 375 -5.18 -11.52 7.54
CA LEU A 375 -5.62 -10.58 8.57
C LEU A 375 -7.14 -10.39 8.54
N SER A 376 -7.75 -10.25 7.36
CA SER A 376 -9.20 -10.19 7.19
C SER A 376 -9.87 -11.45 7.73
N PHE A 377 -9.38 -12.64 7.34
CA PHE A 377 -9.90 -13.90 7.84
C PHE A 377 -9.83 -13.99 9.37
N SER A 378 -8.66 -13.65 9.96
CA SER A 378 -8.49 -13.65 11.42
C SER A 378 -9.38 -12.61 12.11
N GLY A 379 -9.55 -11.43 11.51
CA GLY A 379 -10.44 -10.38 11.99
C GLY A 379 -11.89 -10.83 12.04
N CYS A 380 -12.39 -11.42 10.95
CA CYS A 380 -13.75 -11.98 10.92
C CYS A 380 -13.92 -13.16 11.87
N LEU A 381 -12.94 -14.06 11.96
CA LEU A 381 -13.01 -15.26 12.80
C LEU A 381 -13.05 -14.92 14.30
N LYS A 382 -12.30 -13.91 14.75
CA LYS A 382 -12.35 -13.41 16.13
C LYS A 382 -13.66 -12.71 16.47
N ASN A 383 -14.42 -12.26 15.46
CA ASN A 383 -15.59 -11.40 15.62
C ASN A 383 -16.87 -12.03 15.03
N ILE A 384 -16.99 -13.37 15.03
CA ILE A 384 -18.17 -14.07 14.48
C ILE A 384 -19.48 -13.56 15.09
N LEU A 385 -19.52 -13.33 16.41
CA LEU A 385 -20.74 -12.91 17.10
C LEU A 385 -21.15 -11.46 16.76
N PRO A 386 -20.25 -10.45 16.78
CA PRO A 386 -20.52 -9.14 16.19
C PRO A 386 -20.99 -9.21 14.73
N PHE A 387 -20.34 -10.03 13.90
CA PHE A 387 -20.72 -10.21 12.50
C PHE A 387 -22.11 -10.84 12.33
N LEU A 388 -22.49 -11.77 13.22
CA LEU A 388 -23.83 -12.37 13.21
C LEU A 388 -24.90 -11.32 13.51
N ILE A 389 -24.68 -10.46 14.51
CA ILE A 389 -25.61 -9.38 14.85
C ILE A 389 -25.68 -8.36 13.72
N TYR A 390 -24.52 -7.94 13.18
CA TYR A 390 -24.46 -7.08 12.00
C TYR A 390 -25.26 -7.67 10.84
N GLY A 391 -25.05 -8.96 10.53
CA GLY A 391 -25.74 -9.66 9.45
C GLY A 391 -27.26 -9.75 9.64
N LEU A 392 -27.73 -10.05 10.85
CA LEU A 392 -29.16 -10.10 11.16
C LEU A 392 -29.81 -8.71 11.01
N ILE A 393 -29.16 -7.66 11.50
CA ILE A 393 -29.68 -6.30 11.40
C ILE A 393 -29.63 -5.81 9.95
N ALA A 394 -28.52 -6.05 9.24
CA ALA A 394 -28.39 -5.74 7.82
C ALA A 394 -29.46 -6.45 6.99
N MET A 395 -29.77 -7.72 7.27
CA MET A 395 -30.84 -8.47 6.63
C MET A 395 -32.21 -7.79 6.84
N VAL A 396 -32.54 -7.41 8.08
CA VAL A 396 -33.78 -6.68 8.38
C VAL A 396 -33.83 -5.33 7.64
N LEU A 397 -32.72 -4.57 7.64
CA LEU A 397 -32.65 -3.29 6.94
C LEU A 397 -32.83 -3.44 5.43
N VAL A 398 -32.23 -4.48 4.82
CA VAL A 398 -32.39 -4.76 3.39
C VAL A 398 -33.82 -5.16 3.07
N ILE A 399 -34.44 -6.02 3.89
CA ILE A 399 -35.86 -6.39 3.72
C ILE A 399 -36.74 -5.14 3.80
N LEU A 400 -36.62 -4.33 4.84
CA LEU A 400 -37.42 -3.11 5.02
C LEU A 400 -37.14 -2.09 3.90
N GLY A 401 -35.89 -1.92 3.50
CA GLY A 401 -35.49 -1.02 2.42
C GLY A 401 -35.95 -1.49 1.04
N SER A 402 -36.25 -2.77 0.87
CA SER A 402 -36.78 -3.33 -0.37
C SER A 402 -38.29 -3.11 -0.55
N LEU A 403 -39.06 -2.96 0.53
CA LEU A 403 -40.52 -2.77 0.51
C LEU A 403 -41.01 -1.59 -0.35
N PRO A 404 -40.40 -0.38 -0.29
CA PRO A 404 -40.82 0.75 -1.11
C PRO A 404 -40.25 0.66 -2.54
N VAL A 405 -40.53 -0.44 -3.25
CA VAL A 405 -40.04 -0.69 -4.62
C VAL A 405 -38.51 -0.52 -4.71
N MET A 406 -37.80 -1.06 -3.73
CA MET A 406 -36.33 -0.97 -3.58
C MET A 406 -35.74 0.45 -3.37
N LEU A 407 -36.54 1.51 -3.30
CA LEU A 407 -36.05 2.87 -3.08
C LEU A 407 -35.31 3.04 -1.74
N GLY A 408 -35.69 2.27 -0.72
CA GLY A 408 -35.01 2.29 0.58
C GLY A 408 -33.58 1.75 0.50
N LEU A 409 -33.24 0.93 -0.51
CA LEU A 409 -31.87 0.46 -0.73
C LEU A 409 -30.91 1.59 -1.12
N LEU A 410 -31.40 2.71 -1.65
CA LEU A 410 -30.58 3.90 -1.88
C LEU A 410 -29.97 4.44 -0.58
N VAL A 411 -30.64 4.23 0.56
CA VAL A 411 -30.14 4.61 1.89
C VAL A 411 -29.40 3.45 2.55
N VAL A 412 -29.96 2.24 2.49
CA VAL A 412 -29.39 1.07 3.17
C VAL A 412 -28.03 0.68 2.58
N ALA A 413 -27.88 0.68 1.25
CA ALA A 413 -26.63 0.22 0.63
C ALA A 413 -25.41 1.10 0.99
N PRO A 414 -25.48 2.44 0.98
CA PRO A 414 -24.39 3.27 1.50
C PRO A 414 -24.12 3.05 2.98
N VAL A 415 -25.15 2.93 3.82
CA VAL A 415 -24.96 2.69 5.26
C VAL A 415 -24.23 1.38 5.52
N LEU A 416 -24.59 0.30 4.83
CA LEU A 416 -23.90 -0.98 4.96
C LEU A 416 -22.47 -0.93 4.39
N THR A 417 -22.24 -0.13 3.35
CA THR A 417 -20.89 0.09 2.80
C THR A 417 -20.00 0.83 3.80
N ILE A 418 -20.50 1.88 4.44
CA ILE A 418 -19.77 2.61 5.49
C ILE A 418 -19.59 1.72 6.72
N ALA A 419 -20.53 0.82 7.01
CA ALA A 419 -20.42 -0.11 8.14
C ALA A 419 -19.23 -1.07 7.98
N ILE A 420 -18.81 -1.37 6.74
CA ILE A 420 -17.56 -2.11 6.49
C ILE A 420 -16.36 -1.29 6.98
N TYR A 421 -16.34 0.03 6.75
CA TYR A 421 -15.28 0.91 7.22
C TYR A 421 -15.28 1.06 8.75
N THR A 422 -16.44 1.26 9.38
CA THR A 422 -16.52 1.40 10.85
C THR A 422 -16.14 0.09 11.55
N ALA A 423 -16.59 -1.05 11.03
CA ALA A 423 -16.17 -2.37 11.53
C ALA A 423 -14.67 -2.61 11.36
N TYR A 424 -14.11 -2.22 10.21
CA TYR A 424 -12.68 -2.30 9.96
C TYR A 424 -11.88 -1.47 10.97
N ARG A 425 -12.26 -0.19 11.16
CA ARG A 425 -11.60 0.68 12.13
C ARG A 425 -11.67 0.09 13.53
N ASP A 426 -12.86 -0.32 13.95
CA ASP A 426 -13.09 -0.90 15.27
C ASP A 426 -12.25 -2.16 15.52
N ILE A 427 -12.07 -3.03 14.52
CA ILE A 427 -11.31 -4.29 14.67
C ILE A 427 -9.79 -4.06 14.63
N PHE A 428 -9.31 -3.11 13.82
CA PHE A 428 -7.89 -2.99 13.46
C PHE A 428 -7.17 -1.75 14.02
N TYR A 429 -7.88 -0.77 14.54
CA TYR A 429 -7.34 0.46 15.15
C TYR A 429 -7.73 0.53 16.63
N PRO A 430 -7.04 1.28 17.51
CA PRO A 430 -7.23 1.29 18.98
C PRO A 430 -8.60 1.73 19.50
#